data_AF-A0A1D1XEG4-F1
#
_entry.id   AF-A0A1D1XEG4-F1
#
_cell.length_a   1.000
_cell.length_b   1.000
_cell.length_c   1.000
_cell.angle_alpha   90.00
_cell.angle_beta   90.00
_cell.angle_gamma   90.00
#
_symmetry.space_group_name_H-M   'P 1'
#
loop_
_entity.id
_entity.type
_entity.pdbx_description
1 polymer ?
#
loop_
_entity_poly.entity_id
_entity_poly.type
_entity_poly.pdbx_seq_one_letter_code
_entity_poly.pdbx_strand_id
1 'polypeptide(L)'
;FAYFVLTGGRFVYASLLRLLILKFVLSMSASKDVLALASLEVDLSSIEHGSTVTVKWRGKPVFIRRRTEEDIKLANSVDVMSLRDPQEDSVRVKNPEWLIVVGVCTHLGCIPLPNAG
;
A
#
# COMPACT_ATOMS: atom_id res chain seq x y z
N PHE A 1 -52.88 -17.34 -7.71
CA PHE A 1 -52.56 -16.39 -8.80
C PHE A 1 -52.21 -15.00 -8.27
N ALA A 2 -53.07 -14.31 -7.52
CA ALA A 2 -52.82 -12.93 -7.03
C ALA A 2 -51.54 -12.77 -6.18
N TYR A 3 -51.30 -13.66 -5.20
CA TYR A 3 -50.08 -13.60 -4.37
C TYR A 3 -48.80 -13.78 -5.19
N PHE A 4 -48.80 -14.67 -6.18
CA PHE A 4 -47.65 -14.91 -7.06
C PHE A 4 -47.28 -13.66 -7.87
N VAL A 5 -48.29 -12.96 -8.42
CA VAL A 5 -48.08 -11.71 -9.17
C VAL A 5 -47.55 -10.60 -8.25
N LEU A 6 -48.13 -10.46 -7.03
CA LEU A 6 -47.68 -9.47 -6.05
C LEU A 6 -46.24 -9.73 -5.56
N THR A 7 -45.89 -10.99 -5.27
CA THR A 7 -44.53 -11.34 -4.85
C THR A 7 -43.52 -11.17 -5.98
N GLY A 8 -43.88 -11.54 -7.21
CA GLY A 8 -43.04 -11.32 -8.39
C GLY A 8 -42.75 -9.85 -8.64
N GLY A 9 -43.76 -8.98 -8.56
CA GLY A 9 -43.59 -7.53 -8.68
C GLY A 9 -42.68 -6.94 -7.60
N ARG A 10 -42.83 -7.38 -6.33
CA ARG A 10 -41.97 -6.94 -5.23
C ARG A 10 -40.51 -7.37 -5.41
N PHE A 11 -40.27 -8.57 -5.94
CA PHE A 11 -38.92 -9.06 -6.22
C PHE A 11 -38.23 -8.20 -7.29
N VAL A 12 -38.93 -7.90 -8.40
CA VAL A 12 -38.40 -7.04 -9.47
C VAL A 12 -38.11 -5.63 -8.95
N TYR A 13 -39.05 -5.04 -8.20
CA TYR A 13 -38.88 -3.72 -7.60
C TYR A 13 -37.67 -3.66 -6.64
N ALA A 14 -37.56 -4.62 -5.72
CA ALA A 14 -36.45 -4.68 -4.78
C ALA A 14 -35.10 -4.87 -5.50
N SER A 15 -35.07 -5.66 -6.57
CA SER A 15 -33.87 -5.89 -7.38
C SER A 15 -33.43 -4.62 -8.12
N LEU A 16 -34.37 -3.88 -8.71
CA LEU A 16 -34.08 -2.60 -9.37
C LEU A 16 -33.55 -1.56 -8.39
N LEU A 17 -34.21 -1.40 -7.24
CA LEU A 17 -33.77 -0.48 -6.19
C LEU A 17 -32.35 -0.83 -5.71
N ARG A 18 -32.07 -2.12 -5.49
CA ARG A 18 -30.74 -2.59 -5.11
C ARG A 18 -29.70 -2.23 -6.16
N LEU A 19 -29.97 -2.46 -7.45
CA LEU A 19 -29.02 -2.16 -8.53
C LEU A 19 -28.75 -0.66 -8.63
N LEU A 20 -29.78 0.19 -8.49
CA LEU A 20 -29.61 1.65 -8.50
C LEU A 20 -28.74 2.13 -7.34
N ILE A 21 -29.01 1.67 -6.12
CA ILE A 21 -28.20 2.01 -4.94
C ILE A 21 -26.76 1.53 -5.12
N LEU A 22 -26.56 0.28 -5.56
CA LEU A 22 -25.23 -0.26 -5.78
C LEU A 22 -24.46 0.52 -6.84
N LYS A 23 -25.09 0.87 -7.97
CA LYS A 23 -24.45 1.66 -9.02
C LYS A 23 -24.09 3.06 -8.53
N PHE A 24 -24.97 3.68 -7.75
CA PHE A 24 -24.69 4.99 -7.14
C PHE A 24 -23.49 4.91 -6.19
N VAL A 25 -23.49 3.96 -5.24
CA VAL A 25 -22.36 3.78 -4.30
C VAL A 25 -21.07 3.43 -5.04
N LEU A 26 -21.11 2.54 -6.04
CA LEU A 26 -19.93 2.17 -6.81
C LEU A 26 -19.39 3.32 -7.68
N SER A 27 -20.22 4.28 -8.07
CA SER A 27 -19.74 5.47 -8.77
C SER A 27 -18.84 6.37 -7.92
N MET A 28 -18.90 6.25 -6.58
CA MET A 28 -18.02 6.94 -5.63
C MET A 28 -16.74 6.13 -5.31
N SER A 29 -16.60 4.92 -5.83
CA SER A 29 -15.40 4.09 -5.64
C SER A 29 -14.25 4.54 -6.56
N ALA A 30 -13.04 4.03 -6.30
CA ALA A 30 -11.87 4.37 -7.10
C ALA A 30 -12.10 4.05 -8.60
N SER A 31 -11.82 5.04 -9.44
CA SER A 31 -11.99 4.94 -10.89
C SER A 31 -10.93 4.04 -11.53
N LYS A 32 -11.21 3.56 -12.75
CA LYS A 32 -10.34 2.60 -13.45
C LYS A 32 -8.95 3.16 -13.77
N ASP A 33 -8.84 4.46 -14.03
CA ASP A 33 -7.58 5.17 -14.26
C ASP A 33 -6.69 5.21 -13.01
N VAL A 34 -7.28 5.39 -11.82
CA VAL A 34 -6.54 5.30 -10.54
C VAL A 34 -6.07 3.86 -10.28
N LEU A 35 -6.88 2.87 -10.64
CA LEU A 35 -6.50 1.46 -10.53
C LEU A 35 -5.42 1.04 -11.55
N ALA A 36 -5.35 1.69 -12.70
CA ALA A 36 -4.34 1.42 -13.72
C ALA A 36 -2.92 1.84 -13.30
N LEU A 37 -2.78 2.79 -12.36
CA LEU A 37 -1.51 3.22 -11.76
C LEU A 37 -0.94 2.20 -10.73
N ALA A 38 -1.19 0.90 -10.94
CA ALA A 38 -0.88 -0.15 -9.97
C ALA A 38 0.61 -0.45 -9.83
N SER A 39 1.38 -0.35 -10.92
CA SER A 39 2.82 -0.64 -10.95
C SER A 39 3.62 0.57 -11.41
N LEU A 40 4.80 0.74 -10.82
CA LEU A 40 5.79 1.75 -11.19
C LEU A 40 7.13 1.03 -11.33
N GLU A 41 7.83 1.27 -12.44
CA GLU A 41 9.21 0.85 -12.63
C GLU A 41 10.13 2.02 -12.29
N VAL A 42 11.18 1.74 -11.53
CA VAL A 42 12.16 2.74 -11.10
C VAL A 42 13.54 2.23 -11.47
N ASP A 43 14.33 3.07 -12.14
CA ASP A 43 15.72 2.77 -12.43
C ASP A 43 16.57 2.91 -11.17
N LEU A 44 17.22 1.81 -10.78
CA LEU A 44 18.05 1.72 -9.58
C LEU A 44 19.50 2.15 -9.83
N SER A 45 19.93 2.25 -11.11
CA SER A 45 21.34 2.48 -11.46
C SER A 45 21.86 3.85 -11.02
N SER A 46 20.96 4.83 -10.92
CA SER A 46 21.28 6.21 -10.55
C SER A 46 21.42 6.46 -9.04
N ILE A 47 21.15 5.45 -8.20
CA ILE A 47 21.11 5.62 -6.74
C ILE A 47 22.47 5.28 -6.14
N GLU A 48 23.09 6.27 -5.50
CA GLU A 48 24.37 6.12 -4.79
C GLU A 48 24.18 5.39 -3.45
N HIS A 49 25.22 4.68 -2.98
CA HIS A 49 25.21 4.05 -1.66
C HIS A 49 25.02 5.09 -0.55
N GLY A 50 24.17 4.76 0.42
CA GLY A 50 23.82 5.65 1.53
C GLY A 50 22.83 6.76 1.17
N SER A 51 22.41 6.86 -0.09
CA SER A 51 21.39 7.81 -0.53
C SER A 51 19.99 7.20 -0.47
N THR A 52 18.99 8.06 -0.30
CA THR A 52 17.56 7.69 -0.25
C THR A 52 16.80 8.50 -1.28
N VAL A 53 16.12 7.83 -2.21
CA VAL A 53 15.25 8.46 -3.20
C VAL A 53 13.80 8.25 -2.79
N THR A 54 12.97 9.28 -2.97
CA THR A 54 11.53 9.20 -2.73
C THR A 54 10.79 9.23 -4.05
N VAL A 55 9.99 8.19 -4.32
CA VAL A 55 9.13 8.11 -5.49
C VAL A 55 7.66 8.06 -5.07
N LYS A 56 6.75 8.53 -5.93
CA LYS A 56 5.30 8.48 -5.66
C LYS A 56 4.69 7.24 -6.29
N TRP A 57 4.14 6.34 -5.47
CA TRP A 57 3.42 5.14 -5.91
C TRP A 57 2.03 5.09 -5.27
N ARG A 58 0.99 4.95 -6.10
CA ARG A 58 -0.43 4.95 -5.65
C ARG A 58 -0.79 6.13 -4.73
N GLY A 59 -0.22 7.30 -5.01
CA GLY A 59 -0.42 8.51 -4.20
C GLY A 59 0.34 8.55 -2.88
N LYS A 60 1.09 7.51 -2.52
CA LYS A 60 1.90 7.41 -1.31
C LYS A 60 3.39 7.57 -1.65
N PRO A 61 4.20 8.16 -0.76
CA PRO A 61 5.65 8.14 -0.94
C PRO A 61 6.19 6.73 -0.68
N VAL A 62 7.12 6.29 -1.52
CA VAL A 62 7.92 5.08 -1.33
C VAL A 62 9.37 5.52 -1.25
N PHE A 63 10.05 5.11 -0.18
CA PHE A 63 11.46 5.35 0.04
C PHE A 63 12.26 4.18 -0.50
N ILE A 64 13.22 4.49 -1.36
CA ILE A 64 14.17 3.54 -1.94
C ILE A 64 15.54 3.98 -1.43
N ARG A 65 16.11 3.22 -0.50
CA ARG A 65 17.44 3.46 0.04
C ARG A 65 18.38 2.36 -0.43
N ARG A 66 19.52 2.77 -0.98
CA ARG A 66 20.64 1.86 -1.24
C ARG A 66 21.53 1.82 0.01
N ARG A 67 21.43 0.74 0.78
CA ARG A 67 22.12 0.61 2.07
C ARG A 67 23.61 0.38 1.86
N THR A 68 24.41 0.81 2.84
CA THR A 68 25.83 0.42 2.93
C THR A 68 25.95 -0.92 3.69
N GLU A 69 27.14 -1.53 3.66
CA GLU A 69 27.37 -2.76 4.41
C GLU A 69 27.23 -2.55 5.93
N GLU A 70 27.60 -1.38 6.42
CA GLU A 70 27.48 -0.99 7.83
C GLU A 70 26.00 -0.91 8.23
N ASP A 71 25.15 -0.29 7.41
CA ASP A 71 23.71 -0.22 7.63
C ASP A 71 23.08 -1.61 7.71
N ILE A 72 23.50 -2.54 6.84
CA ILE A 72 22.99 -3.91 6.79
C ILE A 72 23.45 -4.69 8.03
N LYS A 73 24.72 -4.57 8.42
CA LYS A 73 25.25 -5.22 9.62
C LYS A 73 24.55 -4.71 10.87
N LEU A 74 24.35 -3.40 10.97
CA LEU A 74 23.62 -2.78 12.08
C LEU A 74 22.21 -3.34 12.17
N ALA A 75 21.45 -3.31 11.08
CA ALA A 75 20.07 -3.81 11.04
C ALA A 75 19.94 -5.28 11.48
N ASN A 76 20.88 -6.14 11.08
CA ASN A 76 20.89 -7.55 11.44
C ASN A 76 21.40 -7.84 12.86
N SER A 77 22.09 -6.88 13.49
CA SER A 77 22.67 -7.04 14.83
C SER A 77 21.70 -6.67 15.98
N VAL A 78 20.55 -6.09 15.64
CA VAL A 78 19.55 -5.66 16.64
C VAL A 78 18.86 -6.88 17.24
N ASP A 79 18.70 -6.88 18.58
CA ASP A 79 17.86 -7.87 19.26
C ASP A 79 16.39 -7.67 18.88
N VAL A 80 15.86 -8.58 18.07
CA VAL A 80 14.51 -8.51 17.52
C VAL A 80 13.44 -8.54 18.61
N MET A 81 13.71 -9.17 19.74
CA MET A 81 12.76 -9.25 20.86
C MET A 81 12.63 -7.94 21.64
N SER A 82 13.60 -7.04 21.50
CA SER A 82 13.54 -5.70 22.10
C SER A 82 12.61 -4.74 21.33
N LEU A 83 12.25 -5.09 20.09
CA LEU A 83 11.42 -4.24 19.23
C LEU A 83 9.93 -4.36 19.59
N ARG A 84 9.20 -3.25 19.48
CA ARG A 84 7.73 -3.23 19.67
C ARG A 84 7.00 -4.14 18.67
N ASP A 85 7.53 -4.24 17.46
CA ASP A 85 7.06 -5.14 16.40
C ASP A 85 8.24 -6.03 15.97
N PRO A 86 8.39 -7.23 16.57
CA PRO A 86 9.52 -8.12 16.31
C PRO A 86 9.55 -8.61 14.86
N GLN A 87 10.52 -8.16 14.08
CA GLN A 87 10.72 -8.59 12.71
C GLN A 87 12.20 -8.54 12.30
N GLU A 88 12.71 -9.67 11.78
CA GLU A 88 14.07 -9.73 11.20
C GLU A 88 14.16 -8.97 9.87
N ASP A 89 15.34 -8.39 9.58
CA ASP A 89 15.58 -7.67 8.32
C ASP A 89 15.47 -8.62 7.10
N SER A 90 15.90 -9.87 7.25
CA SER A 90 15.83 -10.93 6.24
C SER A 90 14.41 -11.20 5.70
N VAL A 91 13.39 -10.93 6.51
CA VAL A 91 11.96 -11.09 6.15
C VAL A 91 11.42 -9.81 5.51
N ARG A 92 12.05 -8.66 5.77
CA ARG A 92 11.62 -7.33 5.28
C ARG A 92 12.13 -7.03 3.88
N VAL A 93 13.31 -7.54 3.53
CA VAL A 93 13.96 -7.27 2.24
C VAL A 93 14.27 -8.57 1.49
N LYS A 94 14.24 -8.50 0.15
CA LYS A 94 14.67 -9.62 -0.72
C LYS A 94 16.16 -9.55 -1.04
N ASN A 95 16.66 -8.35 -1.28
CA ASN A 95 18.08 -8.07 -1.48
C ASN A 95 18.52 -7.12 -0.35
N PRO A 96 19.53 -7.49 0.47
CA PRO A 96 19.95 -6.66 1.60
C PRO A 96 20.48 -5.29 1.21
N GLU A 97 20.99 -5.09 -0.01
CA GLU A 97 21.43 -3.78 -0.50
C GLU A 97 20.26 -2.78 -0.61
N TRP A 98 19.04 -3.26 -0.89
CA TRP A 98 17.91 -2.40 -1.23
C TRP A 98 16.84 -2.42 -0.15
N LEU A 99 16.67 -1.29 0.53
CA LEU A 99 15.56 -1.06 1.43
C LEU A 99 14.47 -0.28 0.70
N ILE A 100 13.34 -0.94 0.42
CA ILE A 100 12.18 -0.36 -0.25
C ILE A 100 11.00 -0.40 0.72
N VAL A 101 10.56 0.78 1.18
CA VAL A 101 9.49 0.88 2.19
C VAL A 101 8.47 1.94 1.79
N VAL A 102 7.22 1.72 2.19
CA VAL A 102 6.18 2.73 2.06
C VAL A 102 6.41 3.80 3.13
N GLY A 103 6.66 5.04 2.72
CA GLY A 103 6.99 6.18 3.58
C GLY A 103 5.78 6.76 4.32
N VAL A 104 4.92 5.90 4.86
CA VAL A 104 3.68 6.27 5.56
C VAL A 104 3.78 5.77 6.99
N CYS A 105 3.86 6.70 7.94
CA CYS A 105 3.92 6.37 9.36
C CYS A 105 2.66 5.60 9.78
N THR A 106 2.85 4.47 10.46
CA THR A 106 1.78 3.56 10.90
C THR A 106 0.89 4.14 12.01
N HIS A 107 1.26 5.30 12.57
CA HIS A 107 0.43 6.01 13.54
C HIS A 107 -0.79 6.68 12.88
N LEU A 108 -0.55 7.73 12.07
CA LEU A 108 -1.61 8.54 11.44
C LEU A 108 -1.31 8.88 9.97
N GLY A 109 -0.32 8.25 9.36
CA GLY A 109 -0.02 8.40 7.94
C GLY A 109 0.80 9.62 7.53
N CYS A 110 1.40 10.34 8.48
CA CYS A 110 2.40 11.37 8.17
C CYS A 110 3.61 10.77 7.44
N ILE A 111 4.35 11.63 6.72
CA ILE A 111 5.57 11.23 5.99
C ILE A 111 6.77 11.39 6.94
N PRO A 112 7.51 10.31 7.25
CA PRO A 112 8.73 10.40 8.04
C PRO A 112 9.81 11.19 7.32
N LEU A 113 10.64 11.92 8.06
CA LEU A 113 11.80 12.61 7.52
C LEU A 113 12.92 11.58 7.25
N PRO A 114 13.55 11.58 6.06
CA PRO A 114 14.67 10.69 5.78
C PRO A 114 15.87 11.07 6.65
N ASN A 115 16.57 10.08 7.20
CA ASN A 115 17.77 10.22 8.04
C ASN A 115 17.56 11.01 9.35
N ALA A 116 16.33 11.12 9.82
CA ALA A 116 16.01 11.74 11.11
C ALA A 116 15.23 10.74 11.98
N GLY A 117 15.84 10.32 13.09
CA GLY A 117 15.28 9.34 14.02
C GLY A 117 16.36 8.62 14.79
#